data_AF-A0A7M1SV24-F1
#
_entry.id   AF-A0A7M1SV24-F1
#
_cell.length_a   1.000
_cell.length_b   1.000
_cell.length_c   1.000
_cell.angle_alpha   90.00
_cell.angle_beta   90.00
_cell.angle_gamma   90.00
#
_symmetry.space_group_name_H-M   'P 1'
#
loop_
_entity.id
_entity.type
_entity.pdbx_description
1 polymer ?
#
loop_
_entity_poly.entity_id
_entity_poly.type
_entity_poly.pdbx_seq_one_letter_code
_entity_poly.pdbx_strand_id
1 'polypeptide(L)' 'MSLKRSGNVAIDVAFDRRPRSLHWCRWNTDHLESEPVSAEPVRLNSDGEAHRFVEAIEAEGVGFGFGWEW' A
#
# COMPACT_ATOMS: atom_id res chain seq x y z
N MET A 1 11.39 -23.42 -2.61
CA MET A 1 11.98 -22.10 -2.27
C MET A 1 11.17 -21.55 -1.10
N SER A 2 11.78 -21.22 0.03
CA SER A 2 11.03 -20.60 1.14
C SER A 2 10.69 -19.16 0.73
N LEU A 3 9.40 -18.81 0.75
CA LEU A 3 8.94 -17.45 0.47
C LEU A 3 9.52 -16.52 1.54
N LYS A 4 10.12 -15.40 1.13
CA LYS A 4 10.65 -14.42 2.07
C LYS A 4 9.49 -13.75 2.82
N ARG A 5 9.56 -13.77 4.15
CA ARG A 5 8.59 -13.13 5.04
C ARG A 5 9.25 -11.94 5.74
N SER A 6 8.63 -10.78 5.62
CA SER A 6 8.97 -9.59 6.41
C SER A 6 7.92 -9.41 7.50
N GLY A 7 8.35 -9.23 8.74
CA GLY A 7 7.45 -9.00 9.87
C GLY A 7 7.57 -7.58 10.43
N ASN A 8 6.54 -7.13 11.14
CA ASN A 8 6.49 -5.83 11.82
C ASN A 8 6.81 -4.65 10.89
N VAL A 9 6.11 -4.56 9.76
CA VAL A 9 6.36 -3.53 8.74
C VAL A 9 5.44 -2.35 8.98
N ALA A 10 6.01 -1.16 9.12
CA ALA A 10 5.28 0.11 9.09
C ALA A 10 5.52 0.80 7.74
N ILE A 11 4.43 1.24 7.10
CA ILE A 11 4.47 2.01 5.86
C ILE A 11 3.75 3.33 6.10
N ASP A 12 4.50 4.43 5.98
CA ASP A 12 4.01 5.78 6.16
C ASP A 12 4.21 6.55 4.87
N VAL A 13 3.15 7.20 4.39
CA VAL A 13 3.17 8.03 3.19
C VAL A 13 2.63 9.40 3.54
N ALA A 14 3.52 10.39 3.39
CA ALA A 14 3.19 11.80 3.43
C ALA A 14 2.86 12.31 2.01
N PHE A 15 2.01 13.33 1.95
CA PHE A 15 1.52 13.89 0.70
C PHE A 15 1.77 15.39 0.63
N ASP A 16 2.49 15.83 -0.39
CA ASP A 16 2.57 17.27 -0.70
C ASP A 16 1.21 17.83 -1.14
N ARG A 17 0.40 17.00 -1.82
CA ARG A 17 -0.99 17.30 -2.19
C ARG A 17 -1.89 16.12 -1.90
N ARG A 18 -3.03 16.41 -1.27
CA ARG A 18 -4.03 15.40 -0.90
C ARG A 18 -4.55 14.63 -2.14
N PRO A 19 -4.44 13.28 -2.18
CA PRO A 19 -4.99 12.48 -3.27
C PRO A 19 -6.52 12.49 -3.23
N ARG A 20 -7.16 12.36 -4.41
CA ARG A 20 -8.64 12.26 -4.52
C ARG A 20 -9.15 10.92 -3.99
N SER A 21 -8.40 9.86 -4.27
CA SER A 21 -8.64 8.53 -3.74
C SER A 21 -7.33 7.85 -3.36
N LEU A 22 -7.38 7.10 -2.26
CA LEU A 22 -6.26 6.36 -1.72
C LEU A 22 -6.73 4.94 -1.43
N HIS A 23 -5.93 3.97 -1.84
CA HIS A 23 -6.21 2.56 -1.62
C HIS A 23 -5.02 1.86 -1.00
N TRP A 24 -5.28 0.91 -0.12
CA TRP A 24 -4.31 -0.10 0.26
C TRP A 24 -4.36 -1.23 -0.75
N CYS A 25 -3.23 -1.48 -1.38
CA CYS A 25 -3.11 -2.38 -2.50
C CYS A 25 -2.27 -3.60 -2.13
N ARG A 26 -2.65 -4.75 -2.70
CA ARG A 26 -1.84 -5.98 -2.70
C ARG A 26 -1.57 -6.39 -4.13
N TRP A 27 -0.35 -6.85 -4.38
CA TRP A 27 0.12 -7.36 -5.67
C TRP A 27 0.63 -8.78 -5.51
N ASN A 28 0.54 -9.56 -6.58
CA ASN A 28 1.18 -10.86 -6.66
C ASN A 28 2.72 -10.74 -6.64
N THR A 29 3.42 -11.86 -6.62
CA THR A 29 4.89 -11.91 -6.59
C THR A 29 5.57 -11.14 -7.73
N ASP A 30 4.91 -11.01 -8.90
CA ASP A 30 5.40 -10.30 -10.10
C ASP A 30 4.90 -8.83 -10.17
N HIS A 31 5.05 -8.10 -9.07
CA HIS A 31 4.47 -6.79 -8.74
C HIS A 31 4.96 -5.56 -9.53
N LEU A 32 5.93 -5.68 -10.45
CA LEU A 32 6.63 -4.49 -10.99
C LEU A 32 5.82 -3.70 -12.02
N GLU A 33 4.83 -4.28 -12.70
CA GLU A 33 4.06 -3.61 -13.77
C GLU A 33 2.56 -3.99 -13.84
N SER A 34 1.99 -4.56 -12.78
CA SER A 34 0.60 -5.03 -12.77
C SER A 34 -0.34 -4.19 -11.88
N GLU A 35 -1.62 -4.15 -12.27
CA GLU A 35 -2.70 -3.69 -11.40
C GLU A 35 -2.75 -4.54 -10.11
N PRO A 36 -3.14 -3.96 -8.98
CA PRO A 36 -3.23 -4.70 -7.72
C PRO A 36 -4.32 -5.77 -7.80
N VAL A 37 -4.08 -6.92 -7.17
CA VAL A 37 -5.08 -7.98 -7.04
C VAL A 37 -6.17 -7.66 -6.03
N SER A 38 -5.90 -6.72 -5.12
CA SER A 38 -6.90 -6.13 -4.25
C SER A 38 -6.58 -4.68 -3.98
N ALA A 39 -7.60 -3.82 -3.96
CA ALA A 39 -7.50 -2.41 -3.61
C ALA A 39 -8.61 -2.06 -2.61
N GLU A 40 -8.23 -1.79 -1.36
CA GLU A 40 -9.14 -1.42 -0.28
C GLU A 40 -9.10 0.10 -0.07
N PRO A 41 -10.22 0.82 -0.06
CA PRO A 41 -10.20 2.27 0.14
C PRO A 41 -9.67 2.63 1.54
N VAL A 42 -8.76 3.61 1.59
CA VAL A 42 -8.16 4.12 2.82
C VAL A 42 -8.49 5.60 2.98
N ARG A 43 -8.86 5.98 4.21
CA ARG A 43 -8.96 7.39 4.61
C ARG A 43 -7.63 7.84 5.19
N LEU A 44 -7.28 9.10 4.92
CA LEU A 44 -6.14 9.73 5.58
C LEU A 44 -6.41 9.84 7.08
N ASN A 45 -5.33 9.77 7.84
CA ASN A 45 -5.30 10.03 9.27
C ASN A 45 -5.56 11.52 9.55
N SER A 46 -5.67 11.87 10.83
CA SER A 46 -5.95 13.25 11.26
C SER A 46 -4.83 14.24 10.93
N ASP A 47 -3.61 13.75 10.74
CA ASP A 47 -2.44 14.50 10.28
C ASP A 47 -2.41 14.71 8.76
N GLY A 48 -3.35 14.10 8.02
CA GLY A 48 -3.41 14.16 6.56
C GLY A 48 -2.49 13.16 5.86
N GLU A 49 -1.88 12.24 6.60
CA GLU A 49 -1.00 11.20 6.08
C GLU A 49 -1.70 9.83 6.05
N ALA A 50 -1.04 8.83 5.48
CA ALA A 50 -1.50 7.46 5.51
C ALA A 50 -0.45 6.56 6.16
N HIS A 51 -0.83 5.92 7.26
CA HIS A 51 0.03 4.99 8.00
C HIS A 51 -0.62 3.61 8.00
N ARG A 52 0.17 2.57 7.76
CA ARG A 52 -0.30 1.20 7.94
C ARG A 52 0.78 0.33 8.53
N PHE A 53 0.42 -0.33 9.63
CA PHE A 53 1.19 -1.42 10.20
C PHE A 53 0.70 -2.75 9.63
N VAL A 54 1.64 -3.60 9.25
CA VAL A 54 1.40 -4.95 8.75
C VAL A 54 2.23 -5.91 9.58
N GLU A 55 1.57 -6.86 10.24
CA GLU A 55 2.23 -7.83 11.11
C GLU A 55 3.21 -8.71 10.34
N ALA A 56 2.83 -9.13 9.12
CA ALA A 56 3.71 -9.81 8.20
C ALA A 56 3.28 -9.69 6.73
N ILE A 57 4.27 -9.71 5.83
CA ILE A 57 4.11 -9.73 4.37
C ILE A 57 4.86 -10.96 3.84
N GLU A 58 4.19 -11.78 3.04
CA GLU A 58 4.75 -13.04 2.50
C GLU A 58 4.85 -13.01 0.98
N ALA A 59 6.04 -12.66 0.47
CA ALA A 59 6.38 -12.62 -0.97
C ALA A 59 5.43 -11.82 -1.91
N GLU A 60 4.37 -11.22 -1.39
CA GLU A 60 3.48 -10.29 -2.05
C GLU A 60 4.01 -8.86 -1.98
N GLY A 61 3.67 -8.04 -2.98
CA GLY A 61 3.85 -6.60 -2.89
C GLY A 61 2.68 -5.99 -2.14
N VAL A 62 2.93 -5.06 -1.23
CA VAL A 62 1.88 -4.26 -0.57
C VAL A 62 2.27 -2.79 -0.53
N GLY A 63 1.29 -1.91 -0.48
CA GLY A 63 1.54 -0.47 -0.44
C GLY A 63 0.31 0.36 -0.74
N PHE A 64 0.52 1.67 -0.89
CA PHE A 64 -0.55 2.61 -1.22
C PHE A 64 -0.64 2.83 -2.73
N GLY A 65 -1.85 2.68 -3.27
CA GLY A 65 -2.20 3.05 -4.64
C GLY A 65 -2.98 4.36 -4.68
N PHE A 66 -2.73 5.17 -5.71
CA PHE A 66 -3.30 6.52 -5.85
C PHE A 66 -4.13 6.63 -7.12
N GLY A 67 -5.37 7.09 -7.01
CA GLY A 67 -6.11 7.60 -8.15
C GLY A 67 -5.78 9.09 -8.34
N TRP A 68 -4.84 9.40 -9.23
CA TRP A 68 -4.60 10.77 -9.68
C TRP A 68 -5.49 11.04 -10.89
N GLU A 69 -6.72 11.50 -10.69
CA GLU A 69 -7.40 12.20 -11.79
C GLU A 69 -6.74 13.57 -11.93
N TRP A 70 -6.02 13.75 -13.03
CA TRP A 70 -5.45 15.03 -13.46
C TRP A 70 -6.53 16.13 -13.48
#